data_AF-A0A693C1M1-F1
#
_entry.id   AF-A0A693C1M1-F1
#
_cell.length_a   1.000
_cell.length_b   1.000
_cell.length_c   1.000
_cell.angle_alpha   90.00
_cell.angle_beta   90.00
_cell.angle_gamma   90.00
#
_symmetry.space_group_name_H-M   'P 1'
#
loop_
_entity.id
_entity.type
_entity.pdbx_description
1 polymer ?
#
loop_
_entity_poly.entity_id
_entity_poly.type
_entity_poly.pdbx_seq_one_letter_code
_entity_poly.pdbx_strand_id
1 'polypeptide(L)'
;MSKVIVDIKKGFSKTFINAICNHNNELVLEYLKNGMSATKECMGEEPMFYAITHNNFGAILLLLKYGAILDKEYLEEYNKDFSKEALKFLSSLLK
;
A
#
# COMPACT_ATOMS: atom_id res chain seq x y z
N MET A 1 21.81 10.28 -7.67
CA MET A 1 21.00 9.37 -6.82
C MET A 1 19.56 9.69 -7.09
N SER A 2 18.71 8.70 -7.39
CA SER A 2 17.29 8.97 -7.70
C SER A 2 16.57 9.55 -6.49
N LYS A 3 15.50 10.31 -6.73
CA LYS A 3 14.67 10.89 -5.66
C LYS A 3 14.17 9.81 -4.69
N VAL A 4 13.77 8.65 -5.20
CA VAL A 4 13.35 7.48 -4.41
C VAL A 4 14.39 7.07 -3.38
N ILE A 5 15.65 6.90 -3.78
CA ILE A 5 16.72 6.50 -2.87
C ILE A 5 16.98 7.58 -1.80
N VAL A 6 16.88 8.86 -2.18
CA VAL A 6 17.03 9.97 -1.22
C VAL A 6 15.90 9.97 -0.20
N ASP A 7 14.66 9.77 -0.64
CA ASP A 7 13.48 9.73 0.23
C ASP A 7 13.59 8.54 1.21
N ILE A 8 13.93 7.34 0.73
CA ILE A 8 14.11 6.15 1.58
C ILE A 8 15.19 6.37 2.64
N LYS A 9 16.37 6.88 2.25
CA LYS A 9 17.46 7.16 3.20
C LYS A 9 17.08 8.16 4.29
N LYS A 10 16.17 9.09 3.97
CA LYS A 10 15.66 10.09 4.92
C LYS A 10 14.46 9.58 5.73
N GLY A 11 13.97 8.36 5.47
CA GLY A 11 12.74 7.85 6.05
C GLY A 11 11.49 8.65 5.63
N PHE A 12 11.55 9.35 4.48
CA PHE A 12 10.46 10.20 4.00
C PHE A 12 9.48 9.39 3.15
N SER A 13 8.33 9.02 3.73
CA SER A 13 7.32 8.17 3.07
C SER A 13 6.19 8.92 2.36
N LYS A 14 6.07 10.25 2.53
CA LYS A 14 4.96 11.03 1.96
C LYS A 14 4.83 10.89 0.45
N THR A 15 5.94 10.88 -0.30
CA THR A 15 5.90 10.72 -1.76
C THR A 15 5.49 9.30 -2.16
N PHE A 16 5.90 8.28 -1.39
CA PHE A 16 5.46 6.90 -1.59
C PHE A 16 3.95 6.75 -1.36
N ILE A 17 3.42 7.30 -0.26
CA ILE A 17 1.98 7.29 0.03
C ILE A 17 1.19 8.07 -1.03
N ASN A 18 1.67 9.25 -1.44
CA ASN A 18 1.04 9.98 -2.54
C ASN A 18 0.99 9.18 -3.84
N ALA A 19 2.01 8.35 -4.14
CA ALA A 19 1.99 7.49 -5.32
C ALA A 19 0.89 6.42 -5.21
N ILE A 20 0.71 5.83 -4.02
CA ILE A 20 -0.37 4.88 -3.74
C ILE A 20 -1.73 5.55 -3.94
N CYS A 21 -1.98 6.69 -3.28
CA CYS A 21 -3.26 7.40 -3.34
C CYS A 21 -3.63 7.89 -4.75
N ASN A 22 -2.63 8.21 -5.59
CA ASN A 22 -2.84 8.69 -6.97
C ASN A 22 -2.73 7.58 -8.03
N HIS A 23 -2.77 6.30 -7.64
CA HIS A 23 -2.71 5.16 -8.56
C HIS A 23 -1.44 5.09 -9.44
N ASN A 24 -0.34 5.74 -9.02
CA ASN A 24 0.94 5.68 -9.72
C ASN A 24 1.71 4.41 -9.32
N ASN A 25 1.24 3.26 -9.83
CA ASN A 25 1.76 1.95 -9.46
C ASN A 25 3.19 1.69 -9.97
N GLU A 26 3.63 2.40 -11.00
CA GLU A 26 5.02 2.36 -11.48
C GLU A 26 5.96 2.97 -10.43
N LEU A 27 5.60 4.14 -9.88
CA LEU A 27 6.38 4.78 -8.82
C LEU A 27 6.31 3.97 -7.52
N VAL A 28 5.14 3.42 -7.16
CA VAL A 28 5.00 2.49 -6.02
C VAL A 28 5.97 1.32 -6.17
N LEU A 29 6.01 0.68 -7.34
CA LEU A 29 6.93 -0.41 -7.62
C LEU A 29 8.40 0.03 -7.53
N GLU A 30 8.74 1.23 -8.01
CA GLU A 30 10.09 1.77 -7.90
C GLU A 30 10.52 1.93 -6.43
N TYR A 31 9.66 2.49 -5.56
CA TYR A 31 9.94 2.60 -4.13
C TYR A 31 10.14 1.23 -3.47
N LEU A 32 9.24 0.28 -3.73
CA LEU A 32 9.33 -1.08 -3.16
C LEU A 32 10.59 -1.82 -3.62
N LYS A 33 10.95 -1.74 -4.91
CA LYS A 33 12.20 -2.32 -5.45
C LYS A 33 13.45 -1.74 -4.80
N ASN A 34 13.40 -0.48 -4.37
CA ASN A 34 14.52 0.20 -3.73
C ASN A 34 14.51 0.08 -2.19
N GLY A 35 13.65 -0.77 -1.62
CA GLY A 35 13.67 -1.12 -0.20
C GLY A 35 12.76 -0.26 0.68
N MET A 36 11.81 0.49 0.11
CA MET A 36 10.71 1.03 0.91
C MET A 36 9.92 -0.15 1.51
N SER A 37 9.62 -0.09 2.81
CA SER A 37 8.88 -1.16 3.47
C SER A 37 7.42 -1.15 3.02
N ALA A 38 6.87 -2.34 2.73
CA ALA A 38 5.45 -2.53 2.44
C ALA A 38 4.58 -2.60 3.72
N THR A 39 5.18 -2.82 4.89
CA THR A 39 4.48 -3.12 6.15
C THR A 39 4.70 -2.08 7.24
N LYS A 40 5.74 -1.24 7.12
CA LYS A 40 6.00 -0.22 8.14
C LYS A 40 5.02 0.93 7.98
N GLU A 41 4.44 1.36 9.09
CA GLU A 41 3.63 2.58 9.14
C GLU A 41 4.32 3.75 8.46
N CYS A 42 3.54 4.43 7.63
CA CYS A 42 3.91 5.58 6.85
C CYS A 42 2.82 6.63 7.06
N MET A 43 3.16 7.80 7.63
CA MET A 43 2.17 8.85 7.90
C MET A 43 1.04 8.43 8.87
N GLY A 44 1.31 7.44 9.74
CA GLY A 44 0.39 7.00 10.80
C GLY A 44 -0.38 5.72 10.49
N GLU A 45 -0.35 5.23 9.25
CA GLU A 45 -1.03 3.99 8.85
C GLU A 45 -0.10 3.12 7.98
N GLU A 46 -0.43 1.83 7.85
CA GLU A 46 0.27 0.95 6.91
C GLU A 46 0.00 1.34 5.44
N PRO A 47 0.96 1.12 4.52
CA PRO A 47 0.75 1.35 3.08
C PRO A 47 -0.50 0.65 2.51
N MET A 48 -0.84 -0.53 3.05
CA MET A 48 -2.01 -1.31 2.63
C MET A 48 -3.32 -0.55 2.89
N PHE A 49 -3.44 0.12 4.03
CA PHE A 49 -4.62 0.92 4.39
C PHE A 49 -4.90 2.00 3.33
N TYR A 50 -3.86 2.75 2.92
CA TYR A 50 -4.00 3.77 1.87
C TYR A 50 -4.37 3.16 0.52
N ALA A 51 -3.78 2.02 0.16
CA ALA A 51 -4.09 1.35 -1.11
C ALA A 51 -5.55 0.88 -1.16
N ILE A 52 -6.07 0.34 -0.05
CA ILE A 52 -7.46 -0.13 0.05
C ILE A 52 -8.45 1.03 0.03
N THR A 53 -8.26 2.04 0.88
CA THR A 53 -9.18 3.21 0.99
C THR A 53 -9.25 4.03 -0.30
N HIS A 54 -8.22 3.95 -1.14
CA HIS A 54 -8.19 4.62 -2.46
C HIS A 54 -8.54 3.67 -3.61
N ASN A 55 -9.00 2.45 -3.35
CA ASN A 55 -9.30 1.44 -4.38
C ASN A 55 -8.15 1.19 -5.37
N ASN A 56 -6.90 1.39 -4.94
CA ASN A 56 -5.74 1.14 -5.78
C ASN A 56 -5.35 -0.34 -5.74
N PHE A 57 -6.10 -1.15 -6.46
CA PHE A 57 -5.89 -2.61 -6.54
C PHE A 57 -4.48 -2.97 -7.03
N GLY A 58 -3.88 -2.16 -7.90
CA GLY A 58 -2.50 -2.36 -8.35
C GLY A 58 -1.50 -2.23 -7.20
N ALA A 59 -1.62 -1.19 -6.37
CA ALA A 59 -0.79 -1.04 -5.18
C ALA A 59 -1.05 -2.16 -4.16
N ILE A 60 -2.30 -2.60 -3.96
CA ILE A 60 -2.61 -3.75 -3.08
C ILE A 60 -1.80 -4.97 -3.51
N LEU A 61 -1.86 -5.33 -4.80
CA LEU A 61 -1.12 -6.48 -5.33
C LEU A 61 0.41 -6.32 -5.20
N LEU A 62 0.92 -5.10 -5.40
CA LEU A 62 2.34 -4.80 -5.21
C LEU A 62 2.75 -4.94 -3.74
N LEU A 63 1.97 -4.42 -2.79
CA LEU A 63 2.28 -4.50 -1.37
C LEU A 63 2.27 -5.95 -0.89
N LEU A 64 1.28 -6.76 -1.29
CA LEU A 64 1.24 -8.20 -1.01
C LEU A 64 2.49 -8.91 -1.54
N LYS A 65 2.88 -8.62 -2.79
CA LYS A 65 4.08 -9.18 -3.41
C LYS A 65 5.36 -8.85 -2.63
N TYR A 66 5.40 -7.71 -1.95
CA TYR A 66 6.55 -7.25 -1.16
C TYR A 66 6.39 -7.50 0.35
N GLY A 67 5.49 -8.40 0.74
CA GLY A 67 5.42 -8.95 2.10
C GLY A 67 4.36 -8.34 3.00
N ALA A 68 3.50 -7.45 2.50
CA ALA A 68 2.29 -7.08 3.24
C ALA A 68 1.36 -8.29 3.36
N ILE A 69 0.68 -8.39 4.48
CA ILE A 69 -0.27 -9.47 4.77
C ILE A 69 -1.67 -8.89 4.70
N LEU A 70 -2.60 -9.68 4.18
CA LEU A 70 -4.02 -9.41 4.21
C LEU A 70 -4.70 -10.67 4.74
N ASP A 71 -5.30 -10.56 5.92
CA ASP A 71 -6.07 -11.63 6.55
C ASP A 71 -7.48 -11.12 6.92
N LYS A 72 -8.29 -12.00 7.50
CA LYS A 72 -9.67 -11.67 7.85
C LYS A 72 -9.71 -10.66 8.99
N GLU A 73 -8.81 -10.80 9.95
CA GLU A 73 -8.68 -9.93 11.12
C GLU A 73 -8.40 -8.48 10.68
N TYR A 74 -7.44 -8.28 9.77
CA TYR A 74 -7.15 -6.97 9.18
C TYR A 74 -8.38 -6.39 8.48
N LEU A 75 -9.11 -7.20 7.72
CA LEU A 75 -10.33 -6.73 7.06
C LEU A 75 -11.42 -6.36 8.06
N GLU A 76 -11.61 -7.12 9.13
CA GLU A 76 -12.63 -6.88 10.15
C GLU A 76 -12.35 -5.59 10.94
N GLU A 77 -11.09 -5.29 11.24
CA GLU A 77 -10.66 -4.08 11.93
C GLU A 77 -11.04 -2.79 11.16
N TYR A 78 -10.83 -2.81 9.83
CA TYR A 78 -10.95 -1.62 8.98
C TYR A 78 -12.14 -1.64 7.99
N ASN A 79 -13.00 -2.66 8.05
CA ASN A 79 -14.10 -2.88 7.09
C ASN A 79 -14.95 -1.62 6.83
N LYS A 80 -15.27 -0.87 7.89
CA LYS A 80 -16.10 0.34 7.83
C LYS A 80 -15.49 1.47 6.99
N ASP A 81 -14.17 1.47 6.84
CA ASP A 81 -13.41 2.50 6.11
C ASP A 81 -13.23 2.12 4.62
N PHE A 82 -13.62 0.90 4.23
CA PHE A 82 -13.40 0.36 2.90
C PHE A 82 -14.64 0.44 2.03
N SER A 83 -14.44 0.72 0.74
CA SER A 83 -15.51 0.74 -0.25
C SER A 83 -16.05 -0.68 -0.51
N LYS A 84 -17.27 -0.79 -1.04
CA LYS A 84 -17.84 -2.08 -1.46
C LYS A 84 -16.99 -2.75 -2.54
N GLU A 85 -16.42 -1.95 -3.42
CA GLU A 85 -15.53 -2.38 -4.50
C GLU A 85 -14.24 -2.97 -3.94
N ALA A 86 -13.62 -2.31 -2.96
CA ALA A 86 -12.46 -2.81 -2.25
C ALA A 86 -12.76 -4.14 -1.53
N LEU A 87 -13.83 -4.20 -0.74
CA LEU A 87 -14.22 -5.41 -0.01
C LEU A 87 -14.47 -6.59 -0.96
N LYS A 88 -15.13 -6.34 -2.10
CA LYS A 88 -15.34 -7.37 -3.13
C LYS A 88 -14.02 -7.86 -3.73
N PHE A 89 -13.10 -6.95 -4.02
CA PHE A 89 -11.77 -7.30 -4.54
C PHE A 89 -10.97 -8.12 -3.51
N LEU A 90 -10.88 -7.65 -2.27
CA LEU A 90 -10.14 -8.30 -1.19
C LEU A 90 -10.71 -9.70 -0.88
N SER A 91 -12.03 -9.82 -0.83
CA SER A 91 -12.72 -11.12 -0.67
C SER A 91 -12.39 -12.09 -1.82
N SER A 92 -12.10 -11.60 -3.02
CA SER A 92 -11.71 -12.45 -4.15
C SER A 92 -10.28 -12.99 -4.06
N LEU A 93 -9.43 -12.36 -3.24
CA LEU A 93 -8.04 -12.77 -2.98
C LEU A 93 -7.93 -13.84 -1.88
N LEU A 94 -8.85 -13.87 -0.90
CA LEU A 94 -8.81 -14.72 0.29
C LEU A 94 -9.47 -16.10 0.14
N LYS A 95 -9.34 -16.73 -1.03
CA LYS A 95 -9.99 -18.04 -1.32
C LYS A 95 -9.33 -19.22 -0.62
#